data_AF-A0A257KF53-F1
#
_entry.id   AF-A0A257KF53-F1
#
_cell.length_a   1.000
_cell.length_b   1.000
_cell.length_c   1.000
_cell.angle_alpha   90.00
_cell.angle_beta   90.00
_cell.angle_gamma   90.00
#
_symmetry.space_group_name_H-M   'P 1'
#
loop_
_entity.id
_entity.type
_entity.pdbx_description
1 polymer ?
#
loop_
_entity_poly.entity_id
_entity_poly.type
_entity_poly.pdbx_seq_one_letter_code
_entity_poly.pdbx_strand_id
1 'polypeptide(L)'
;DDDVDIRNWQDVVWAITTRMDPVRDTTLVEHTPIDYLDFASPVSGLGGKMGLDATNKWPGETSREWGRTITMPPAVTQRVEGLFESLMKR
;
A
#
# COMPACT_ATOMS: atom_id res chain seq x y z
N ASP A 1 -0.16 -0.59 -6.00
CA ASP A 1 -0.62 -0.27 -7.37
C ASP A 1 -1.15 1.16 -7.39
N ASP A 2 -1.60 1.64 -8.54
CA ASP A 2 -2.09 3.01 -8.75
C ASP A 2 -3.46 3.31 -8.11
N ASP A 3 -4.15 2.27 -7.63
CA ASP A 3 -5.42 2.36 -6.90
C ASP A 3 -5.28 2.73 -5.42
N VAL A 4 -4.06 2.98 -4.93
CA VAL A 4 -3.74 3.32 -3.54
C VAL A 4 -3.14 4.73 -3.46
N ASP A 5 -3.73 5.61 -2.65
CA ASP A 5 -3.12 6.91 -2.34
C ASP A 5 -1.98 6.75 -1.33
N ILE A 6 -0.74 6.99 -1.78
CA ILE A 6 0.47 6.91 -0.95
C ILE A 6 0.51 7.92 0.21
N ARG A 7 -0.36 8.93 0.21
CA ARG A 7 -0.48 9.92 1.27
C ARG A 7 -1.60 9.59 2.26
N ASN A 8 -2.41 8.58 1.98
CA ASN A 8 -3.47 8.08 2.83
C ASN A 8 -3.01 6.80 3.55
N TRP A 9 -2.73 6.91 4.86
CA TRP A 9 -2.31 5.76 5.65
C TRP A 9 -3.35 4.64 5.73
N GLN A 10 -4.65 4.95 5.64
CA GLN A 10 -5.67 3.91 5.61
C GLN A 10 -5.52 3.02 4.38
N ASP A 11 -5.25 3.61 3.20
CA ASP A 11 -5.09 2.87 1.95
C ASP A 11 -3.77 2.09 1.93
N VAL A 12 -2.66 2.71 2.39
CA VAL A 12 -1.35 2.05 2.47
C VAL A 12 -1.38 0.84 3.40
N VAL A 13 -1.94 0.98 4.61
CA VAL A 13 -2.04 -0.12 5.57
C VAL A 13 -2.99 -1.20 5.05
N TRP A 14 -4.08 -0.83 4.39
CA TRP A 14 -4.99 -1.78 3.75
C TRP A 14 -4.26 -2.60 2.67
N ALA A 15 -3.47 -1.96 1.82
CA ALA A 15 -2.69 -2.67 0.80
C ALA A 15 -1.71 -3.66 1.43
N ILE A 16 -0.93 -3.23 2.43
CA ILE A 16 0.02 -4.10 3.15
C ILE A 16 -0.70 -5.30 3.79
N THR A 17 -1.83 -5.08 4.44
CA THR A 17 -2.51 -6.14 5.21
C THR A 17 -3.35 -7.09 4.38
N THR A 18 -3.66 -6.75 3.13
CA THR A 18 -4.53 -7.56 2.26
C THR A 18 -3.82 -8.15 1.04
N ARG A 19 -2.72 -7.53 0.57
CA ARG A 19 -2.01 -7.92 -0.66
C ARG A 19 -0.66 -8.58 -0.42
N MET A 20 -0.23 -8.67 0.84
CA MET A 20 1.11 -9.11 1.20
C MET A 20 1.07 -10.39 2.05
N ASP A 21 1.89 -11.38 1.69
CA ASP A 21 2.34 -12.43 2.60
C ASP A 21 3.69 -11.99 3.20
N PRO A 22 3.83 -11.91 4.53
CA PRO A 22 5.04 -11.34 5.15
C PRO A 22 6.33 -12.07 4.82
N VAL A 23 6.29 -13.38 4.58
CA VAL A 23 7.50 -14.18 4.32
C VAL A 23 7.91 -14.09 2.86
N ARG A 24 6.93 -14.17 1.94
CA ARG A 24 7.19 -14.14 0.50
C ARG A 24 7.53 -12.74 0.00
N ASP A 25 6.86 -11.71 0.51
CA ASP A 25 6.83 -10.38 -0.11
C ASP A 25 7.70 -9.33 0.62
N THR A 26 8.50 -9.79 1.60
CA THR A 26 9.47 -8.94 2.28
C THR A 26 10.87 -9.20 1.72
N THR A 27 11.50 -8.15 1.20
CA THR A 27 12.92 -8.19 0.79
C THR A 27 13.77 -7.49 1.83
N LEU A 28 14.76 -8.20 2.36
CA LEU A 28 15.74 -7.65 3.30
C LEU A 28 17.11 -7.62 2.62
N VAL A 29 17.78 -6.47 2.68
CA VAL A 29 19.15 -6.32 2.21
C VAL A 29 19.99 -5.76 3.35
N GLU A 30 21.02 -6.51 3.72
CA GLU A 30 21.96 -6.15 4.79
C GLU A 30 23.14 -5.33 4.24
N HIS A 31 23.89 -4.70 5.15
CA HIS A 31 25.13 -3.96 4.84
C HIS A 31 24.99 -2.91 3.72
N THR A 32 23.93 -2.11 3.79
CA THR A 32 23.69 -1.02 2.84
C THR A 32 24.07 0.34 3.44
N PRO A 33 24.45 1.34 2.62
CA PRO A 33 24.71 2.70 3.10
C PRO A 33 23.47 3.30 3.77
N ILE A 34 23.61 3.78 5.00
CA ILE A 34 22.55 4.46 5.77
C ILE A 34 23.09 5.82 6.24
N ASP A 35 22.21 6.75 6.60
CA ASP A 35 22.62 8.03 7.19
C ASP A 35 23.47 7.79 8.45
N TYR A 36 24.59 8.50 8.56
CA TYR A 36 25.46 8.40 9.74
C TYR A 36 24.76 8.93 11.00
N LEU A 37 23.73 9.77 10.84
CA LEU A 37 22.88 10.29 11.92
C LEU A 37 21.79 9.32 12.38
N ASP A 38 21.56 8.23 11.67
CA ASP A 38 20.58 7.21 12.05
C ASP A 38 21.14 6.29 13.15
N PHE A 39 20.81 6.62 14.39
CA PHE A 39 21.21 5.86 15.58
C PHE A 39 20.52 4.49 15.72
N ALA A 40 19.50 4.19 14.90
CA ALA A 40 18.88 2.87 14.88
C ALA A 40 19.69 1.87 14.05
N SER A 41 20.67 2.35 13.25
CA SER A 41 21.61 1.49 12.53
C SER A 41 22.59 0.79 13.48
N PRO A 42 22.97 -0.47 13.20
CA PRO A 42 23.90 -1.22 14.06
C PRO A 42 25.32 -0.65 14.03
N VAL A 43 25.72 -0.02 12.91
CA VAL A 43 27.02 0.60 12.71
C VAL A 43 26.82 1.94 12.00
N SER A 44 27.51 3.00 12.43
CA SER A 44 27.37 4.32 11.80
C SER A 44 27.68 4.24 10.29
N GLY A 45 26.74 4.70 9.47
CA GLY A 45 26.83 4.67 8.01
C GLY A 45 26.44 3.34 7.36
N LEU A 46 26.11 2.30 8.13
CA LEU A 46 25.84 0.95 7.60
C LEU A 46 24.66 0.27 8.33
N GLY A 47 23.65 -0.13 7.56
CA GLY A 47 22.48 -0.80 8.11
C GLY A 47 21.70 -1.61 7.07
N GLY A 48 20.57 -2.15 7.51
CA GLY A 48 19.65 -2.89 6.65
C GLY A 48 18.64 -1.98 5.93
N LYS A 49 18.14 -2.45 4.79
CA LYS A 49 16.94 -1.91 4.14
C LYS A 49 15.88 -3.00 4.02
N MET A 50 14.62 -2.60 4.15
CA MET A 50 13.46 -3.46 4.00
C MET A 50 12.59 -2.92 2.87
N GLY A 51 12.25 -3.78 1.92
CA GLY A 51 11.22 -3.56 0.92
C GLY A 51 10.02 -4.44 1.22
N LEU A 52 8.83 -3.85 1.20
CA LEU A 52 7.55 -4.54 1.38
C LEU A 52 6.77 -4.44 0.08
N ASP A 53 6.56 -5.57 -0.61
CA ASP A 53 5.78 -5.61 -1.83
C ASP A 53 4.29 -5.81 -1.52
N ALA A 54 3.56 -4.71 -1.40
CA ALA A 54 2.11 -4.68 -1.21
C ALA A 54 1.32 -4.52 -2.53
N THR A 55 1.87 -4.90 -3.68
CA THR A 55 1.15 -4.89 -4.96
C THR A 55 0.20 -6.08 -5.11
N ASN A 56 -0.74 -6.02 -6.05
CA ASN A 56 -1.52 -7.19 -6.45
C ASN A 56 -0.63 -8.27 -7.07
N LYS A 57 -0.80 -9.53 -6.64
CA LYS A 57 0.06 -10.63 -7.05
C LYS A 57 -0.44 -11.27 -8.34
N TRP A 58 0.46 -11.41 -9.30
CA TRP A 58 0.20 -11.95 -10.62
C TRP A 58 0.29 -13.49 -10.64
N PRO A 59 -0.25 -14.15 -11.68
CA PRO A 59 -0.02 -15.57 -11.89
C PRO A 59 1.48 -15.88 -11.93
N GLY A 60 1.93 -16.83 -11.10
CA GLY A 60 3.34 -17.18 -10.91
C GLY A 60 3.93 -16.67 -9.59
N GLU A 61 3.43 -15.56 -9.06
CA GLU A 61 3.78 -15.07 -7.71
C GLU A 61 2.89 -15.72 -6.63
N THR A 62 1.71 -16.18 -7.03
CA THR A 62 0.81 -16.98 -6.21
C THR A 62 0.08 -18.04 -7.03
N SER A 63 -0.31 -19.13 -6.38
CA SER A 63 -1.18 -20.17 -6.92
C SER A 63 -2.66 -19.94 -6.61
N ARG A 64 -2.98 -18.90 -5.82
CA ARG A 64 -4.34 -18.58 -5.39
C ARG A 64 -5.05 -17.67 -6.39
N GLU A 65 -6.37 -17.77 -6.46
CA GLU A 65 -7.17 -16.73 -7.11
C GLU A 65 -7.03 -15.42 -6.31
N TRP A 66 -6.78 -14.33 -7.02
CA TRP A 66 -6.57 -13.02 -6.40
C TRP A 66 -7.88 -12.24 -6.25
N GLY A 67 -8.03 -11.55 -5.13
CA GLY A 67 -9.20 -10.74 -4.84
C GLY A 67 -9.35 -9.56 -5.81
N ARG A 68 -10.59 -9.13 -6.05
CA ARG A 68 -10.90 -7.92 -6.82
C ARG A 68 -11.28 -6.79 -5.87
N THR A 69 -10.61 -5.65 -5.97
CA THR A 69 -10.97 -4.45 -5.21
C THR A 69 -12.42 -4.05 -5.49
N ILE A 70 -13.14 -3.70 -4.43
CA ILE A 70 -14.52 -3.23 -4.54
C ILE A 70 -14.50 -1.77 -5.00
N THR A 71 -15.23 -1.46 -6.06
CA THR A 71 -15.37 -0.10 -6.58
C THR A 71 -16.84 0.31 -6.63
N MET A 72 -17.15 1.55 -6.29
CA MET A 72 -18.50 2.10 -6.43
C MET A 72 -18.85 2.29 -7.93
N PRO A 73 -20.04 1.86 -8.41
CA PRO A 73 -20.44 2.13 -9.79
C PRO A 73 -20.53 3.64 -10.05
N PRO A 74 -20.01 4.15 -11.20
CA PRO A 74 -19.94 5.59 -11.47
C PRO A 74 -21.30 6.30 -11.40
N ALA A 75 -22.37 5.65 -11.89
CA ALA A 75 -23.72 6.20 -11.85
C ALA A 75 -24.26 6.39 -10.42
N VAL A 76 -23.84 5.56 -9.47
CA VAL A 76 -24.23 5.70 -8.06
C VAL A 76 -23.49 6.87 -7.43
N THR A 77 -22.17 6.96 -7.64
CA THR A 77 -21.35 8.07 -7.13
C THR A 77 -21.87 9.42 -7.62
N GLN A 78 -22.07 9.56 -8.93
CA GLN A 78 -22.56 10.81 -9.54
C GLN A 78 -23.93 11.23 -8.99
N ARG A 79 -24.85 10.26 -8.79
CA ARG A 79 -26.16 10.53 -8.22
C ARG A 79 -26.06 11.02 -6.78
N VAL A 80 -25.22 10.39 -5.96
CA VAL A 80 -25.05 10.74 -4.54
C VAL A 80 -24.35 12.08 -4.37
N GLU A 81 -23.37 12.41 -5.21
CA GLU A 81 -22.72 13.73 -5.23
C GLU A 81 -23.74 14.85 -5.46
N GLY A 82 -24.60 14.71 -6.48
CA GLY A 82 -25.65 15.70 -6.74
C GLY A 82 -26.65 15.86 -5.59
N LEU A 83 -27.03 14.75 -4.93
CA LEU A 83 -27.88 14.79 -3.73
C LEU A 83 -27.17 15.48 -2.57
N PHE A 84 -25.89 15.15 -2.33
CA PHE A 84 -25.10 15.73 -1.26
C PHE A 84 -24.95 17.25 -1.44
N GLU A 85 -24.64 17.73 -2.64
CA GLU A 85 -24.59 19.16 -2.94
C GLU A 85 -25.94 19.85 -2.64
N SER A 86 -27.06 19.23 -3.00
CA SER A 86 -28.39 19.81 -2.76
C SER A 86 -28.71 19.96 -1.28
N LEU A 87 -28.23 19.03 -0.44
CA LEU A 87 -28.44 19.04 1.01
C LEU A 87 -27.50 20.02 1.71
N MET A 88 -26.27 20.17 1.22
CA MET A 88 -25.24 21.04 1.80
C MET A 88 -25.33 22.50 1.33
N LYS A 89 -26.09 22.81 0.28
CA LYS A 89 -26.36 24.18 -0.22
C LYS A 89 -27.32 25.01 0.65
N ARG A 90 -27.54 24.63 1.91
CA ARG A 90 -28.32 25.41 2.89
C ARG A 90 -27.43 26.26 3.79
#